data_AF-A0A3M1Q9Q0-F1
#
_entry.id   AF-A0A3M1Q9Q0-F1
#
_cell.length_a   1.000
_cell.length_b   1.000
_cell.length_c   1.000
_cell.angle_alpha   90.00
_cell.angle_beta   90.00
_cell.angle_gamma   90.00
#
_symmetry.space_group_name_H-M   'P 1'
#
loop_
_entity.id
_entity.type
_entity.pdbx_description
1 polymer ?
#
loop_
_entity_poly.entity_id
_entity_poly.type
_entity_poly.pdbx_seq_one_letter_code
_entity_poly.pdbx_strand_id
1 'polypeptide(L)' 'MGGDTRRLALFLLSGWVGFSLGHILGVAFEINVFAIGTLRTASATLGAFIALFAAHILTANRKHR' A
#
# COMPACT_ATOMS: atom_id res chain seq x y z
N MET A 1 22.35 -10.80 8.48
CA MET A 1 21.27 -9.82 8.74
C MET A 1 20.28 -9.87 7.59
N GLY A 2 19.48 -10.93 7.50
CA GLY A 2 18.46 -11.11 6.46
C GLY A 2 17.17 -11.47 7.18
N GLY A 3 16.40 -10.47 7.57
CA GLY A 3 15.13 -10.67 8.26
C GLY A 3 14.09 -11.20 7.27
N ASP A 4 13.72 -12.46 7.43
CA ASP A 4 12.49 -13.10 6.98
C ASP A 4 11.93 -12.60 5.64
N THR A 5 12.41 -13.16 4.52
CA THR A 5 11.92 -12.89 3.15
C THR A 5 10.40 -12.92 3.05
N ARG A 6 9.76 -13.78 3.86
CA ARG A 6 8.30 -13.87 3.96
C ARG A 6 7.66 -12.57 4.44
N ARG A 7 8.28 -11.89 5.39
CA ARG A 7 7.82 -10.60 5.90
C ARG A 7 7.96 -9.51 4.84
N LEU A 8 9.06 -9.51 4.09
CA LEU A 8 9.24 -8.59 2.96
C LEU A 8 8.18 -8.82 1.88
N ALA A 9 7.93 -10.07 1.51
CA ALA A 9 6.91 -10.43 0.52
C ALA A 9 5.52 -9.97 0.96
N LEU A 10 5.16 -10.13 2.25
CA LEU A 10 3.89 -9.64 2.80
C LEU A 10 3.76 -8.12 2.69
N PHE A 11 4.82 -7.37 3.00
CA PHE A 11 4.80 -5.91 2.83
C PHE A 11 4.69 -5.51 1.37
N LEU A 12 5.42 -6.16 0.47
CA LEU A 12 5.35 -5.88 -0.95
C LEU A 12 3.93 -6.11 -1.52
N LEU A 13 3.33 -7.27 -1.20
CA LEU A 13 1.96 -7.59 -1.60
C LEU A 13 0.96 -6.59 -1.02
N SER A 14 1.12 -6.23 0.25
CA SER A 14 0.26 -5.23 0.90
C SER A 14 0.36 -3.86 0.22
N GLY A 15 1.57 -3.39 -0.08
CA GLY A 15 1.81 -2.16 -0.82
C GLY A 15 1.16 -2.18 -2.21
N TRP A 16 1.28 -3.30 -2.93
CA TRP A 16 0.66 -3.46 -4.24
C TRP A 16 -0.87 -3.42 -4.19
N VAL A 17 -1.48 -4.09 -3.19
CA VAL A 17 -2.93 -4.07 -2.97
C VAL A 17 -3.41 -2.66 -2.63
N GLY A 18 -2.72 -1.97 -1.70
CA GLY A 18 -3.04 -0.60 -1.36
C GLY A 18 -2.89 0.36 -2.53
N PHE A 19 -1.83 0.20 -3.33
CA PHE A 19 -1.60 1.01 -4.52
C PHE A 19 -2.73 0.88 -5.54
N SER A 20 -3.12 -0.36 -5.83
CA SER A 20 -4.18 -0.66 -6.79
C SER A 20 -5.53 -0.10 -6.31
N LEU A 21 -5.85 -0.30 -5.02
CA LEU A 21 -7.09 0.22 -4.43
C LEU A 21 -7.10 1.76 -4.42
N GLY A 22 -6.00 2.39 -4.00
CA GLY A 22 -5.85 3.84 -4.02
C GLY A 22 -5.97 4.42 -5.43
N HIS A 23 -5.40 3.75 -6.44
CA HIS A 23 -5.57 4.18 -7.83
C HIS A 23 -7.05 4.15 -8.26
N ILE A 24 -7.77 3.05 -7.98
CA ILE A 24 -9.18 2.88 -8.32
C ILE A 24 -10.03 3.96 -7.64
N LEU A 25 -9.81 4.19 -6.34
CA LEU A 25 -10.51 5.26 -5.62
C LEU A 25 -10.15 6.63 -6.20
N GLY A 26 -8.89 6.87 -6.56
CA GLY A 26 -8.48 8.09 -7.21
C GLY A 26 -9.14 8.32 -8.57
N VAL A 27 -9.46 7.27 -9.32
CA VAL A 27 -10.25 7.36 -10.56
C VAL A 27 -11.72 7.64 -10.23
N ALA A 28 -12.30 6.90 -9.27
CA ALA A 28 -13.71 7.02 -8.90
C ALA A 28 -14.07 8.40 -8.30
N PHE A 29 -13.14 9.02 -7.57
CA PHE A 29 -13.29 10.35 -6.96
C PHE A 29 -12.65 11.48 -7.79
N GLU A 30 -12.25 11.20 -9.03
CA GLU A 30 -11.61 12.17 -9.94
C GLU A 30 -10.44 12.94 -9.30
N ILE A 31 -9.62 12.25 -8.50
CA ILE A 31 -8.46 12.84 -7.87
C ILE A 31 -7.38 13.07 -8.95
N ASN A 32 -7.22 14.31 -9.36
CA ASN A 32 -6.25 14.72 -10.41
C ASN A 32 -4.89 15.14 -9.85
N VAL A 33 -4.68 15.04 -8.54
CA VAL A 33 -3.44 15.47 -7.89
C VAL A 33 -2.29 14.53 -8.25
N PHE A 34 -1.19 15.10 -8.78
CA PHE A 34 -0.01 14.36 -9.28
C PHE A 34 -0.37 13.22 -10.26
N ALA A 35 -1.41 13.40 -11.08
CA ALA A 35 -1.77 12.42 -12.09
C ALA A 35 -0.69 12.36 -13.20
N ILE A 36 -0.28 11.16 -13.59
CA ILE A 36 0.63 10.92 -14.71
C ILE A 36 -0.15 10.08 -15.74
N GLY A 37 -0.64 10.73 -16.78
CA GLY A 37 -1.57 10.10 -17.73
C GLY A 37 -2.84 9.62 -17.03
N THR A 38 -3.16 8.32 -17.18
CA THR A 38 -4.29 7.70 -16.49
C THR A 38 -4.01 7.39 -15.02
N LEU A 39 -2.73 7.36 -14.63
CA LEU A 39 -2.33 6.92 -13.29
C LEU A 39 -2.54 8.03 -12.25
N ARG A 40 -3.24 7.68 -11.18
CA ARG A 40 -3.60 8.57 -10.08
C ARG A 40 -2.57 8.45 -8.97
N THR A 41 -1.36 8.98 -9.20
CA THR A 41 -0.18 8.70 -8.40
C THR A 41 -0.34 9.09 -6.93
N ALA A 42 -0.94 10.25 -6.62
CA ALA A 42 -1.15 10.69 -5.24
C ALA A 42 -2.06 9.71 -4.46
N SER A 43 -3.22 9.39 -5.03
CA SER A 43 -4.19 8.49 -4.39
C SER A 43 -3.67 7.06 -4.29
N ALA A 44 -2.98 6.57 -5.33
CA ALA A 44 -2.34 5.26 -5.34
C ALA A 44 -1.24 5.16 -4.26
N THR A 45 -0.39 6.18 -4.13
CA THR A 45 0.67 6.20 -3.10
C THR A 45 0.08 6.25 -1.69
N LEU A 46 -0.96 7.05 -1.48
CA LEU A 46 -1.67 7.10 -0.20
C LEU A 46 -2.28 5.73 0.15
N GLY A 47 -2.94 5.08 -0.81
CA GLY A 47 -3.49 3.73 -0.61
C GLY A 47 -2.40 2.71 -0.26
N ALA A 48 -1.26 2.74 -0.97
CA ALA A 48 -0.12 1.87 -0.67
C ALA A 48 0.42 2.10 0.74
N PHE A 49 0.56 3.36 1.14
CA PHE A 49 1.04 3.73 2.47
C PHE A 49 0.11 3.25 3.58
N ILE A 50 -1.21 3.42 3.41
CA ILE A 50 -2.22 2.94 4.36
C ILE A 50 -2.17 1.41 4.49
N ALA A 51 -2.08 0.69 3.36
CA ALA A 51 -2.01 -0.77 3.38
C ALA A 51 -0.74 -1.27 4.07
N LEU A 52 0.42 -0.69 3.73
CA LEU A 52 1.69 -1.00 4.38
C LEU A 52 1.64 -0.74 5.89
N PHE A 53 1.05 0.38 6.30
CA PHE A 53 0.88 0.72 7.71
C PHE A 53 -0.02 -0.28 8.44
N ALA A 54 -1.14 -0.67 7.83
CA ALA A 54 -2.03 -1.70 8.37
C ALA A 54 -1.32 -3.06 8.48
N ALA A 55 -0.56 -3.46 7.46
CA ALA A 55 0.25 -4.68 7.50
C ALA A 55 1.35 -4.60 8.56
N HIS A 56 1.93 -3.42 8.77
CA HIS A 56 2.93 -3.18 9.81
C HIS A 56 2.34 -3.41 11.19
N ILE A 57 1.19 -2.80 11.49
CA ILE A 57 0.47 -2.97 12.77
C ILE A 57 0.11 -4.45 12.98
N LEU A 58 -0.48 -5.09 11.97
CA LEU A 58 -0.91 -6.48 12.07
C LEU A 58 0.27 -7.45 12.30
N THR A 59 1.39 -7.19 11.63
CA THR A 59 2.60 -8.02 11.77
C THR A 59 3.33 -7.73 13.08
N ALA A 60 3.32 -6.48 13.57
CA ALA A 60 3.89 -6.13 14.86
C ALA A 60 3.16 -6.86 16.00
N ASN A 61 1.83 -6.97 15.90
CA ASN A 61 1.01 -7.64 16.92
C ASN A 61 1.21 -9.16 16.95
N ARG A 62 1.61 -9.78 15.82
CA ARG A 62 1.92 -11.22 15.76
C ARG A 62 3.22 -11.61 16.45
N LYS A 63 4.12 -10.66 16.74
CA LYS A 63 5.39 -10.95 17.43
C LYS A 63 5.23 -11.06 18.96
N HIS A 64 4.06 -10.74 19.50
CA HIS A 64 3.76 -10.70 20.94
C HIS A 64 2.86 -11.86 21.43
N ARG A 65 2.57 -12.83 20.57
CA ARG A 65 1.94 -14.13 20.89
C ARG A 65 2.90 -15.25 20.52
#